data_AF-A0A4T0MED0-F1
#
_entry.id   AF-A0A4T0MED0-F1
#
_cell.length_a   1.000
_cell.length_b   1.000
_cell.length_c   1.000
_cell.angle_alpha   90.00
_cell.angle_beta   90.00
_cell.angle_gamma   90.00
#
_symmetry.space_group_name_H-M   'P 1'
#
loop_
_entity.id
_entity.type
_entity.pdbx_description
1 polymer ?
#
loop_
_entity_poly.entity_id
_entity_poly.type
_entity_poly.pdbx_seq_one_letter_code
_entity_poly.pdbx_strand_id
1 'polypeptide(L)'
;MSAKKVERILSWAIPLIEASKLNRPFFIGLTGLQGSGKSTIVNELTNELQKGGFRTIHFSLDDLYLTHQELKDVSARHPANKLYKHRGLSGTHDMVLAKDIFQQLRESWNAPPGSSIQIPVYDKSLHSGQGDRKSKGEWRTINLDDPIKVVIFEGWSIGFRPLEQSVLAAQHKSAQSSPAGLTNQIAEHTLEDITDINNALKEYDTYFSGPQFFDCLVYLQAMELGYVYDWRDEQEQNLRNANKPHQTKEEIISFVKNYMVAYELYLPPLTSQGFFDTRQGRQLTLTLDKNRNILGSQVI
;
A
#
# COMPACT_ATOMS: atom_id res chain seq x y z
N MET A 1 7.90 16.00 -13.16
CA MET A 1 7.56 15.97 -11.72
C MET A 1 7.99 14.66 -11.06
N SER A 2 7.74 13.49 -11.67
CA SER A 2 8.20 12.21 -11.15
C SER A 2 9.73 12.09 -11.08
N ALA A 3 10.45 12.57 -12.11
CA ALA A 3 11.91 12.53 -12.19
C ALA A 3 12.62 13.02 -10.92
N LYS A 4 12.23 14.19 -10.36
CA LYS A 4 12.84 14.72 -9.11
C LYS A 4 12.62 13.79 -7.91
N LYS A 5 11.46 13.13 -7.83
CA LYS A 5 11.17 12.16 -6.74
C LYS A 5 12.01 10.91 -6.91
N VAL A 6 12.05 10.37 -8.12
CA VAL A 6 12.79 9.16 -8.44
C VAL A 6 14.28 9.38 -8.22
N GLU A 7 14.84 10.49 -8.68
CA GLU A 7 16.23 10.89 -8.43
C GLU A 7 16.53 10.96 -6.93
N ARG A 8 15.64 11.61 -6.16
CA ARG A 8 15.80 11.72 -4.70
C ARG A 8 15.73 10.36 -3.99
N ILE A 9 14.85 9.47 -4.45
CA ILE A 9 14.71 8.11 -3.91
C ILE A 9 15.97 7.29 -4.24
N LEU A 10 16.42 7.31 -5.51
CA LEU A 10 17.59 6.56 -5.96
C LEU A 10 18.87 7.01 -5.25
N SER A 11 19.09 8.32 -5.09
CA SER A 11 20.28 8.84 -4.39
C SER A 11 20.36 8.41 -2.92
N TRP A 12 19.23 8.07 -2.31
CA TRP A 12 19.18 7.51 -0.96
C TRP A 12 19.19 5.98 -0.94
N ALA A 13 18.44 5.33 -1.83
CA ALA A 13 18.25 3.89 -1.81
C ALA A 13 19.46 3.12 -2.38
N ILE A 14 20.12 3.61 -3.44
CA ILE A 14 21.26 2.93 -4.07
C ILE A 14 22.39 2.66 -3.05
N PRO A 15 22.87 3.64 -2.26
CA PRO A 15 23.87 3.36 -1.24
C PRO A 15 23.45 2.30 -0.22
N LEU A 16 22.16 2.23 0.13
CA LEU A 16 21.64 1.20 1.04
C LEU A 16 21.61 -0.19 0.39
N ILE A 17 21.29 -0.26 -0.90
CA ILE A 17 21.28 -1.50 -1.69
C ILE A 17 22.71 -2.02 -1.84
N GLU A 18 23.65 -1.16 -2.27
CA GLU A 18 25.05 -1.53 -2.50
C GLU A 18 25.80 -1.92 -1.22
N ALA A 19 25.50 -1.24 -0.10
CA ALA A 19 26.06 -1.60 1.19
C ALA A 19 25.47 -2.91 1.77
N SER A 20 24.37 -3.41 1.21
CA SER A 20 23.72 -4.63 1.69
C SER A 20 24.54 -5.87 1.30
N LYS A 21 24.87 -6.71 2.29
CA LYS A 21 25.55 -8.00 2.08
C LYS A 21 24.56 -9.16 2.24
N LEU A 22 23.38 -9.01 1.64
CA LEU A 22 22.28 -9.94 1.78
C LEU A 22 22.38 -11.05 0.73
N ASN A 23 22.15 -12.30 1.15
CA ASN A 23 21.92 -13.44 0.24
C ASN A 23 20.42 -13.59 -0.06
N ARG A 24 19.74 -12.46 -0.25
CA ARG A 24 18.31 -12.33 -0.58
C ARG A 24 18.09 -10.99 -1.29
N PRO A 25 16.97 -10.80 -2.01
CA PRO A 25 16.64 -9.49 -2.56
C PRO A 25 16.54 -8.41 -1.47
N PHE A 26 16.88 -7.18 -1.83
CA PHE A 26 16.66 -5.99 -0.99
C PHE A 26 15.20 -5.52 -1.14
N PHE A 27 14.47 -5.41 -0.02
CA PHE A 27 13.04 -5.08 -0.03
C PHE A 27 12.82 -3.60 0.27
N ILE A 28 12.21 -2.90 -0.68
CA ILE A 28 11.79 -1.50 -0.56
C ILE A 28 10.27 -1.48 -0.42
N GLY A 29 9.78 -0.99 0.71
CA GLY A 29 8.38 -0.61 0.85
C GLY A 29 8.13 0.75 0.19
N LEU A 30 7.01 0.93 -0.50
CA LEU A 30 6.59 2.26 -0.97
C LEU A 30 5.13 2.52 -0.60
N THR A 31 4.90 3.60 0.13
CA THR A 31 3.57 3.96 0.66
C THR A 31 3.16 5.39 0.36
N GLY A 32 1.86 5.65 0.39
CA GLY A 32 1.27 6.95 0.15
C GLY A 32 -0.21 6.86 -0.20
N LEU A 33 -0.92 7.98 -0.03
CA LEU A 33 -2.37 8.02 -0.22
C LEU A 33 -2.80 7.61 -1.64
N GLN A 34 -4.08 7.27 -1.79
CA GLN A 34 -4.67 7.06 -3.11
C GLN A 34 -4.44 8.29 -4.01
N GLY A 35 -4.04 8.07 -5.26
CA GLY A 35 -3.77 9.15 -6.19
C GLY A 35 -2.46 9.95 -5.98
N SER A 36 -1.61 9.62 -4.99
CA SER A 36 -0.34 10.35 -4.76
C SER A 36 0.73 10.18 -5.85
N GLY A 37 0.49 9.27 -6.81
CA GLY A 37 1.42 8.98 -7.91
C GLY A 37 2.36 7.78 -7.68
N LYS A 38 2.07 6.94 -6.67
CA LYS A 38 2.86 5.72 -6.36
C LYS A 38 3.19 4.88 -7.59
N SER A 39 2.18 4.44 -8.34
CA SER A 39 2.39 3.54 -9.49
C SER A 39 3.31 4.15 -10.56
N THR A 40 3.20 5.46 -10.80
CA THR A 40 4.12 6.17 -11.70
C THR A 40 5.55 6.14 -11.18
N ILE A 41 5.75 6.43 -9.89
CA ILE A 41 7.07 6.44 -9.26
C ILE A 41 7.67 5.03 -9.21
N VAL A 42 6.88 4.01 -8.86
CA VAL A 42 7.32 2.61 -8.80
C VAL A 42 7.76 2.10 -10.16
N ASN A 43 7.02 2.42 -11.22
CA ASN A 43 7.39 2.05 -12.59
C ASN A 43 8.72 2.70 -13.01
N GLU A 44 8.86 4.01 -12.80
CA GLU A 44 10.08 4.74 -13.15
C GLU A 44 11.28 4.28 -12.30
N LEU A 45 11.08 4.10 -10.99
CA LEU A 45 12.10 3.58 -10.06
C LEU A 45 12.57 2.17 -10.46
N THR A 46 11.64 1.28 -10.83
CA THR A 46 11.96 -0.07 -11.30
C THR A 46 12.81 -0.01 -12.57
N ASN A 47 12.47 0.87 -13.51
CA ASN A 47 13.22 1.03 -14.76
C ASN A 47 14.64 1.57 -14.51
N GLU A 48 14.78 2.59 -13.68
CA GLU A 48 16.09 3.19 -13.39
C GLU A 48 17.00 2.24 -12.60
N LEU A 49 16.46 1.49 -11.64
CA LEU A 49 17.23 0.46 -10.93
C LEU A 49 17.70 -0.65 -11.88
N GLN A 50 16.85 -1.11 -12.81
CA GLN A 50 17.23 -2.09 -13.83
C GLN A 50 18.33 -1.57 -14.75
N LYS A 51 18.26 -0.30 -15.20
CA LYS A 51 19.33 0.33 -15.98
C LYS A 51 20.65 0.42 -15.20
N GLY A 52 20.57 0.59 -13.87
CA GLY A 52 21.70 0.55 -12.96
C GLY A 52 22.25 -0.86 -12.64
N GLY A 53 21.74 -1.91 -13.28
CA GLY A 53 22.18 -3.29 -13.07
C GLY A 53 21.53 -4.01 -11.88
N PHE A 54 20.58 -3.37 -11.19
CA PHE A 54 19.80 -4.01 -10.14
C PHE A 54 18.56 -4.66 -10.76
N ARG A 55 18.61 -5.98 -11.00
CA ARG A 55 17.42 -6.74 -11.42
C ARG A 55 16.30 -6.51 -10.40
N THR A 56 15.27 -5.78 -10.81
CA THR A 56 14.23 -5.26 -9.91
C THR A 56 12.88 -5.78 -10.34
N ILE A 57 12.10 -6.27 -9.38
CA ILE A 57 10.67 -6.54 -9.58
C ILE A 57 9.85 -5.59 -8.70
N HIS A 58 8.62 -5.33 -9.11
CA HIS A 58 7.65 -4.68 -8.24
C HIS A 58 6.37 -5.50 -8.10
N PHE A 59 5.77 -5.39 -6.93
CA PHE A 59 4.56 -6.09 -6.53
C PHE A 59 3.64 -5.13 -5.76
N SER A 60 2.34 -5.16 -6.05
CA SER A 60 1.37 -4.28 -5.40
C SER A 60 0.61 -5.03 -4.32
N LEU A 61 0.31 -4.36 -3.22
CA LEU A 61 -0.64 -4.84 -2.23
C LEU A 61 -2.00 -5.13 -2.88
N ASP A 62 -2.42 -4.34 -3.87
CA ASP A 62 -3.71 -4.52 -4.54
C ASP A 62 -3.77 -5.82 -5.37
N ASP A 63 -2.63 -6.40 -5.77
CA ASP A 63 -2.61 -7.71 -6.44
C ASP A 63 -2.99 -8.86 -5.48
N LEU A 64 -2.92 -8.61 -4.16
CA LEU A 64 -3.24 -9.56 -3.10
C LEU A 64 -4.70 -9.50 -2.63
N TYR A 65 -5.57 -8.69 -3.24
CA TYR A 65 -6.99 -8.70 -2.85
C TYR A 65 -7.57 -10.12 -2.93
N LEU A 66 -8.50 -10.41 -2.01
CA LEU A 66 -9.35 -11.59 -2.07
C LEU A 66 -10.08 -11.65 -3.41
N THR A 67 -10.40 -12.85 -3.87
CA THR A 67 -11.33 -13.00 -5.02
C THR A 67 -12.68 -12.35 -4.72
N HIS A 68 -13.46 -12.08 -5.76
CA HIS A 68 -14.80 -11.50 -5.61
C HIS A 68 -15.68 -12.30 -4.66
N GLN A 69 -15.61 -13.63 -4.77
CA GLN A 69 -16.39 -14.53 -3.92
C GLN A 69 -15.90 -14.50 -2.47
N GLU A 70 -14.59 -14.56 -2.23
CA GLU A 70 -14.05 -14.50 -0.87
C GLU A 70 -14.34 -13.16 -0.17
N LEU A 71 -14.33 -12.04 -0.91
CA LEU A 71 -14.74 -10.75 -0.37
C LEU A 71 -16.22 -10.73 0.03
N LYS A 72 -17.10 -11.36 -0.75
CA LYS A 72 -18.50 -11.54 -0.36
C LYS A 72 -18.64 -12.37 0.91
N ASP A 73 -17.82 -13.41 1.06
CA ASP A 73 -17.82 -14.26 2.24
C ASP A 73 -17.30 -13.49 3.48
N VAL A 74 -16.32 -12.60 3.33
CA VAL A 74 -15.92 -11.65 4.39
C VAL A 74 -17.08 -10.71 4.73
N SER A 75 -17.70 -10.07 3.73
CA SER A 75 -18.85 -9.17 3.95
C SER A 75 -20.01 -9.86 4.67
N ALA A 76 -20.31 -11.12 4.31
CA ALA A 76 -21.38 -11.90 4.91
C ALA A 76 -21.10 -12.28 6.38
N ARG A 77 -19.83 -12.46 6.75
CA ARG A 77 -19.40 -12.71 8.13
C ARG A 77 -19.42 -11.45 9.00
N HIS A 78 -19.31 -10.26 8.39
CA HIS A 78 -19.34 -8.97 9.08
C HIS A 78 -20.48 -8.06 8.55
N PRO A 79 -21.75 -8.47 8.64
CA PRO A 79 -22.86 -7.79 7.97
C PRO A 79 -23.10 -6.35 8.47
N ALA A 80 -22.74 -6.06 9.72
CA ALA A 80 -22.82 -4.72 10.30
C ALA A 80 -21.64 -3.81 9.92
N ASN A 81 -20.47 -4.39 9.65
CA ASN A 81 -19.24 -3.64 9.42
C ASN A 81 -19.16 -3.17 7.96
N LYS A 82 -19.56 -1.90 7.74
CA LYS A 82 -19.58 -1.29 6.41
C LYS A 82 -18.20 -1.21 5.76
N LEU A 83 -17.12 -1.27 6.54
CA LEU A 83 -15.74 -1.19 6.05
C LEU A 83 -15.33 -2.40 5.21
N TYR A 84 -16.01 -3.54 5.36
CA TYR A 84 -15.77 -4.76 4.58
C TYR A 84 -16.61 -4.89 3.31
N LYS A 85 -17.50 -3.93 3.01
CA LYS A 85 -18.35 -3.96 1.81
C LYS A 85 -17.57 -3.91 0.50
N HIS A 86 -16.37 -3.35 0.54
CA HIS A 86 -15.52 -3.16 -0.63
C HIS A 86 -14.10 -3.61 -0.33
N ARG A 87 -13.40 -4.08 -1.37
CA ARG A 87 -11.95 -4.32 -1.28
C ARG A 87 -11.23 -3.03 -0.88
N GLY A 88 -10.20 -3.12 -0.07
CA GLY A 88 -9.38 -1.96 0.28
C GLY A 88 -8.66 -2.15 1.60
N LEU A 89 -9.43 -2.15 2.68
CA LEU A 89 -8.90 -2.15 4.05
C LEU A 89 -8.28 -3.50 4.43
N SER A 90 -7.49 -3.51 5.51
CA SER A 90 -6.96 -4.73 6.10
C SER A 90 -8.09 -5.71 6.38
N GLY A 91 -7.88 -6.99 6.04
CA GLY A 91 -8.90 -8.06 6.09
C GLY A 91 -9.55 -8.34 4.74
N THR A 92 -9.27 -7.54 3.70
CA THR A 92 -9.75 -7.77 2.33
C THR A 92 -8.70 -8.34 1.37
N HIS A 93 -7.56 -8.80 1.90
CA HIS A 93 -6.48 -9.41 1.11
C HIS A 93 -6.26 -10.87 1.52
N ASP A 94 -5.77 -11.65 0.58
CA ASP A 94 -5.46 -13.07 0.76
C ASP A 94 -4.13 -13.23 1.50
N MET A 95 -4.24 -13.49 2.80
CA MET A 95 -3.11 -13.61 3.71
C MET A 95 -2.23 -14.83 3.41
N VAL A 96 -2.82 -15.91 2.91
CA VAL A 96 -2.06 -17.13 2.57
C VAL A 96 -1.20 -16.85 1.36
N LEU A 97 -1.78 -16.25 0.33
CA LEU A 97 -1.06 -15.86 -0.88
C LEU A 97 0.03 -14.81 -0.59
N ALA A 98 -0.27 -13.82 0.25
CA ALA A 98 0.70 -12.81 0.66
C ALA A 98 1.91 -13.43 1.34
N LYS A 99 1.69 -14.30 2.33
CA LYS A 99 2.77 -14.99 3.06
C LYS A 99 3.63 -15.85 2.13
N ASP A 100 2.99 -16.64 1.28
CA ASP A 100 3.66 -17.54 0.34
C ASP A 100 4.55 -16.77 -0.65
N ILE A 101 4.02 -15.71 -1.26
CA ILE A 101 4.79 -14.88 -2.21
C ILE A 101 5.96 -14.19 -1.53
N PHE A 102 5.77 -13.60 -0.35
CA PHE A 102 6.85 -12.94 0.38
C PHE A 102 7.96 -13.92 0.77
N GLN A 103 7.59 -15.14 1.18
CA GLN A 103 8.54 -16.19 1.46
C GLN A 103 9.32 -16.59 0.21
N GLN A 104 8.63 -16.90 -0.89
CA GLN A 104 9.27 -17.26 -2.16
C GLN A 104 10.21 -16.17 -2.66
N LEU A 105 9.80 -14.89 -2.60
CA LEU A 105 10.65 -13.76 -2.98
C LEU A 105 11.88 -13.66 -2.09
N ARG A 106 11.74 -13.85 -0.78
CA ARG A 106 12.86 -13.78 0.16
C ARG A 106 13.87 -14.92 -0.04
N GLU A 107 13.40 -16.08 -0.46
CA GLU A 107 14.21 -17.29 -0.70
C GLU A 107 14.73 -17.39 -2.16
N SER A 108 14.26 -16.51 -3.05
CA SER A 108 14.52 -16.57 -4.50
C SER A 108 15.98 -16.49 -4.94
N TRP A 109 16.88 -16.02 -4.07
CA TRP A 109 18.27 -15.72 -4.43
C TRP A 109 19.10 -16.95 -4.85
N ASN A 110 18.78 -18.11 -4.29
CA ASN A 110 19.45 -19.38 -4.58
C ASN A 110 18.47 -20.42 -5.14
N ALA A 111 17.41 -19.96 -5.81
CA ALA A 111 16.43 -20.86 -6.39
C ALA A 111 17.09 -21.79 -7.45
N PRO A 112 16.67 -23.05 -7.56
CA PRO A 112 17.16 -23.95 -8.59
C PRO A 112 16.93 -23.39 -10.00
N PRO A 113 17.81 -23.67 -10.98
CA PRO A 113 17.60 -23.28 -12.38
C PRO A 113 16.23 -23.73 -12.91
N GLY A 114 15.56 -22.87 -13.69
CA GLY A 114 14.22 -23.11 -14.20
C GLY A 114 13.09 -22.85 -13.19
N SER A 115 13.39 -22.40 -11.97
CA SER A 115 12.36 -22.01 -11.00
C SER A 115 11.69 -20.69 -11.38
N SER A 116 10.44 -20.51 -10.95
CA SER A 116 9.70 -19.27 -11.13
C SER A 116 8.75 -19.00 -9.96
N ILE A 117 8.36 -17.73 -9.80
CA ILE A 117 7.34 -17.28 -8.85
C ILE A 117 6.14 -16.78 -9.64
N GLN A 118 4.94 -17.14 -9.20
CA GLN A 118 3.69 -16.66 -9.78
C GLN A 118 3.15 -15.51 -8.93
N ILE A 119 3.03 -14.33 -9.52
CA ILE A 119 2.51 -13.13 -8.87
C ILE A 119 1.09 -12.87 -9.39
N PRO A 120 0.07 -12.80 -8.52
CA PRO A 120 -1.31 -12.59 -8.94
C PRO A 120 -1.47 -11.27 -9.67
N VAL A 121 -2.52 -11.22 -10.49
CA VAL A 121 -2.98 -10.00 -11.14
C VAL A 121 -4.42 -9.80 -10.70
N TYR A 122 -4.70 -8.63 -10.11
CA TYR A 122 -6.05 -8.26 -9.75
C TYR A 122 -6.65 -7.32 -10.79
N ASP A 123 -7.78 -7.70 -11.37
CA ASP A 123 -8.50 -6.87 -12.34
C ASP A 123 -9.65 -6.16 -11.65
N LYS A 124 -9.45 -4.87 -11.37
CA LYS A 124 -10.43 -4.00 -10.71
C LYS A 124 -11.68 -3.74 -11.55
N SER A 125 -11.67 -4.03 -12.85
CA SER A 125 -12.80 -3.76 -13.75
C SER A 125 -13.86 -4.86 -13.78
N LEU A 126 -13.50 -6.08 -13.37
CA LEU A 126 -14.42 -7.22 -13.32
C LEU A 126 -15.58 -6.97 -12.34
N HIS A 127 -16.68 -7.71 -12.53
CA HIS A 127 -17.90 -7.61 -11.70
C HIS A 127 -18.40 -6.17 -11.52
N SER A 128 -18.49 -5.42 -12.63
CA SER A 128 -18.92 -4.01 -12.65
C SER A 128 -18.08 -3.12 -11.71
N GLY A 129 -16.76 -3.30 -11.71
CA GLY A 129 -15.83 -2.50 -10.91
C GLY A 129 -15.59 -2.99 -9.48
N GLN A 130 -16.28 -4.06 -9.05
CA GLN A 130 -16.01 -4.71 -7.75
C GLN A 130 -14.69 -5.48 -7.76
N GLY A 131 -14.23 -5.87 -8.95
CA GLY A 131 -12.96 -6.50 -9.24
C GLY A 131 -12.92 -7.99 -8.90
N ASP A 132 -11.94 -8.68 -9.48
CA ASP A 132 -11.62 -10.06 -9.15
C ASP A 132 -10.14 -10.36 -9.41
N ARG A 133 -9.65 -11.44 -8.80
CA ARG A 133 -8.34 -11.97 -9.14
C ARG A 133 -8.44 -12.71 -10.47
N LYS A 134 -7.49 -12.47 -11.35
CA LYS A 134 -7.39 -13.23 -12.60
C LYS A 134 -7.09 -14.70 -12.34
N SER A 135 -7.42 -15.55 -13.31
CA SER A 135 -7.10 -16.97 -13.25
C SER A 135 -5.58 -17.20 -13.16
N LYS A 136 -5.12 -18.30 -12.54
CA LYS A 136 -3.69 -18.57 -12.34
C LYS A 136 -2.86 -18.54 -13.63
N GLY A 137 -3.45 -18.89 -14.78
CA GLY A 137 -2.77 -18.83 -16.08
C GLY A 137 -2.50 -17.42 -16.60
N GLU A 138 -3.11 -16.40 -16.01
CA GLU A 138 -2.92 -14.98 -16.34
C GLU A 138 -2.05 -14.24 -15.30
N TRP A 139 -1.51 -14.97 -14.31
CA TRP A 139 -0.61 -14.39 -13.31
C TRP A 139 0.74 -14.05 -13.95
N ARG A 140 1.43 -13.07 -13.37
CA ARG A 140 2.76 -12.68 -13.83
C ARG A 140 3.78 -13.73 -13.38
N THR A 141 4.49 -14.31 -14.33
CA THR A 141 5.58 -15.25 -14.05
C THR A 141 6.89 -14.50 -13.89
N ILE A 142 7.57 -14.66 -12.76
CA ILE A 142 8.91 -14.14 -12.50
C ILE A 142 9.90 -15.31 -12.52
N ASN A 143 10.72 -15.40 -13.56
CA ASN A 143 11.78 -16.42 -13.64
C ASN A 143 12.89 -16.14 -12.64
N LEU A 144 13.48 -17.18 -12.08
CA LEU A 144 14.53 -17.10 -11.06
C LEU A 144 15.92 -17.53 -11.54
N ASP A 145 16.11 -17.64 -12.86
CA ASP A 145 17.41 -18.01 -13.44
C ASP A 145 18.51 -16.98 -13.10
N ASP A 146 18.14 -15.71 -12.95
CA ASP A 146 18.99 -14.63 -12.47
C ASP A 146 18.55 -14.16 -11.07
N PRO A 147 19.45 -13.87 -10.13
CA PRO A 147 19.05 -13.38 -8.81
C PRO A 147 18.30 -12.04 -8.88
N ILE A 148 17.13 -11.96 -8.26
CA ILE A 148 16.42 -10.69 -8.05
C ILE A 148 17.22 -9.87 -7.05
N LYS A 149 17.65 -8.66 -7.43
CA LYS A 149 18.44 -7.76 -6.57
C LYS A 149 17.54 -6.92 -5.68
N VAL A 150 16.44 -6.41 -6.22
CA VAL A 150 15.53 -5.52 -5.49
C VAL A 150 14.08 -5.96 -5.70
N VAL A 151 13.31 -5.95 -4.62
CA VAL A 151 11.86 -6.09 -4.64
C VAL A 151 11.25 -4.79 -4.13
N ILE A 152 10.42 -4.14 -4.96
CA ILE A 152 9.61 -3.00 -4.54
C ILE A 152 8.20 -3.51 -4.23
N PHE A 153 7.77 -3.41 -2.98
CA PHE A 153 6.39 -3.69 -2.61
C PHE A 153 5.66 -2.39 -2.28
N GLU A 154 4.62 -2.09 -3.03
CA GLU A 154 3.90 -0.82 -2.91
C GLU A 154 2.45 -1.02 -2.49
N GLY A 155 1.92 -0.04 -1.77
CA GLY A 155 0.51 -0.04 -1.40
C GLY A 155 0.15 1.19 -0.60
N TRP A 156 -1.14 1.50 -0.54
CA TRP A 156 -1.63 2.71 0.13
C TRP A 156 -1.51 2.66 1.66
N SER A 157 -1.37 1.46 2.24
CA SER A 157 -1.29 1.18 3.67
C SER A 157 0.03 0.54 4.12
N ILE A 158 1.03 0.44 3.24
CA ILE A 158 2.35 -0.09 3.64
C ILE A 158 2.95 0.84 4.70
N GLY A 159 3.51 0.27 5.76
CA GLY A 159 4.01 1.03 6.91
C GLY A 159 2.97 1.34 7.98
N PHE A 160 1.68 1.00 7.79
CA PHE A 160 0.69 1.10 8.85
C PHE A 160 0.93 0.02 9.90
N ARG A 161 0.78 0.39 11.17
CA ARG A 161 1.02 -0.48 12.32
C ARG A 161 -0.26 -0.60 13.15
N PRO A 162 -0.60 -1.79 13.65
CA PRO A 162 -1.75 -1.95 14.53
C PRO A 162 -1.55 -1.11 15.80
N LEU A 163 -2.64 -0.54 16.30
CA LEU A 163 -2.68 0.22 17.53
C LEU A 163 -3.08 -0.66 18.70
N GLU A 164 -2.63 -0.30 19.89
CA GLU A 164 -3.12 -0.88 21.14
C GLU A 164 -4.63 -0.57 21.32
N GLN A 165 -5.36 -1.52 21.91
CA GLN A 165 -6.82 -1.39 22.08
C GLN A 165 -7.22 -0.12 22.84
N SER A 166 -6.42 0.28 23.83
CA SER A 166 -6.66 1.50 24.61
C SER A 166 -6.48 2.77 23.78
N VAL A 167 -5.52 2.79 22.86
CA VAL A 167 -5.30 3.91 21.92
C VAL A 167 -6.44 3.99 20.92
N LEU A 168 -6.86 2.86 20.37
CA LEU A 168 -7.99 2.79 19.43
C LEU A 168 -9.28 3.30 20.08
N ALA A 169 -9.59 2.85 21.30
CA ALA A 169 -10.75 3.32 22.05
C ALA A 169 -10.69 4.81 22.39
N ALA A 170 -9.51 5.33 22.73
CA ALA A 170 -9.32 6.76 22.99
C ALA A 170 -9.51 7.60 21.72
N GLN A 171 -8.97 7.17 20.58
CA GLN A 171 -9.15 7.85 19.29
C GLN A 171 -10.61 7.83 18.85
N HIS A 172 -11.30 6.69 18.99
CA HIS A 172 -12.74 6.60 18.70
C HIS A 172 -13.56 7.56 19.56
N LYS A 173 -13.33 7.58 20.86
CA LYS A 173 -14.02 8.52 21.78
C LYS A 173 -13.74 9.98 21.41
N SER A 174 -12.51 10.31 21.04
CA SER A 174 -12.13 11.66 20.60
C SER A 174 -12.85 12.06 19.31
N ALA A 175 -12.96 11.14 18.34
CA ALA A 175 -13.64 11.36 17.07
C ALA A 175 -15.13 11.71 17.25
N GLN A 176 -15.81 11.07 18.22
CA GLN A 176 -17.22 11.35 18.55
C GLN A 176 -17.46 12.78 19.05
N SER A 177 -16.43 13.47 19.54
CA SER A 177 -16.55 14.85 20.05
C SER A 177 -16.27 15.90 18.97
N SER A 178 -15.85 15.49 17.77
CA SER A 178 -15.46 16.37 16.67
C SER A 178 -16.55 16.43 15.59
N PRO A 179 -16.73 17.55 14.88
CA PRO A 179 -17.73 17.66 13.82
C PRO A 179 -17.53 16.61 12.73
N ALA A 180 -18.63 16.15 12.13
CA ALA A 180 -18.59 15.33 10.93
C ALA A 180 -18.03 16.14 9.75
N GLY A 181 -17.30 15.47 8.85
CA GLY A 181 -16.72 16.12 7.68
C GLY A 181 -16.29 15.14 6.59
N LEU A 182 -15.44 15.64 5.70
CA LEU A 182 -14.68 14.80 4.76
C LEU A 182 -13.54 14.06 5.47
N THR A 183 -13.07 14.61 6.59
CA THR A 183 -12.25 13.91 7.58
C THR A 183 -13.11 13.64 8.82
N ASN A 184 -12.54 12.95 9.82
CA ASN A 184 -13.23 12.37 10.97
C ASN A 184 -14.16 11.19 10.62
N GLN A 185 -13.72 10.28 9.74
CA GLN A 185 -14.51 9.09 9.41
C GLN A 185 -14.52 8.02 10.51
N ILE A 186 -13.58 8.06 11.46
CA ILE A 186 -13.64 7.18 12.65
C ILE A 186 -14.98 7.33 13.40
N ALA A 187 -15.57 8.54 13.44
CA ALA A 187 -16.83 8.80 14.14
C ALA A 187 -18.06 8.11 13.51
N GLU A 188 -17.99 7.78 12.21
CA GLU A 188 -19.08 7.17 11.43
C GLU A 188 -19.14 5.64 11.58
N HIS A 189 -18.21 5.05 12.33
CA HIS A 189 -18.06 3.61 12.53
C HIS A 189 -18.09 3.26 14.03
N THR A 190 -18.51 2.04 14.35
CA THR A 190 -18.47 1.56 15.74
C THR A 190 -17.03 1.27 16.16
N LEU A 191 -16.77 1.21 17.48
CA LEU A 191 -15.47 0.78 17.99
C LEU A 191 -15.15 -0.66 17.56
N GLU A 192 -16.16 -1.52 17.45
CA GLU A 192 -16.02 -2.89 16.96
C GLU A 192 -15.56 -2.91 15.50
N ASP A 193 -16.19 -2.10 14.64
CA ASP A 193 -15.85 -2.03 13.21
C ASP A 193 -14.36 -1.68 12.99
N ILE A 194 -13.86 -0.68 13.71
CA ILE A 194 -12.45 -0.27 13.58
C ILE A 194 -11.49 -1.23 14.30
N THR A 195 -11.97 -1.94 15.34
CA THR A 195 -11.20 -2.99 16.01
C THR A 195 -10.98 -4.18 15.09
N ASP A 196 -11.98 -4.56 14.28
CA ASP A 196 -11.84 -5.59 13.25
C ASP A 196 -10.73 -5.23 12.23
N ILE A 197 -10.72 -4.00 11.72
CA ILE A 197 -9.70 -3.53 10.78
C ILE A 197 -8.31 -3.53 11.43
N ASN A 198 -8.21 -3.09 12.69
CA ASN A 198 -6.95 -3.05 13.43
C ASN A 198 -6.40 -4.47 13.71
N ASN A 199 -7.27 -5.41 14.08
CA ASN A 199 -6.91 -6.82 14.26
C ASN A 199 -6.45 -7.45 12.94
N ALA A 200 -7.15 -7.17 11.84
CA ALA A 200 -6.71 -7.62 10.53
C ALA A 200 -5.34 -7.02 10.16
N LEU A 201 -5.10 -5.73 10.45
CA LEU A 201 -3.79 -5.10 10.21
C LEU A 201 -2.66 -5.77 11.02
N LYS A 202 -2.94 -6.28 12.22
CA LYS A 202 -1.94 -7.04 13.01
C LYS A 202 -1.44 -8.30 12.30
N GLU A 203 -2.31 -8.97 11.56
CA GLU A 203 -1.91 -10.14 10.74
C GLU A 203 -0.98 -9.71 9.60
N TYR A 204 -1.27 -8.59 8.93
CA TYR A 204 -0.45 -8.04 7.85
C TYR A 204 0.95 -7.73 8.38
N ASP A 205 0.98 -7.01 9.49
CA ASP A 205 2.18 -6.64 10.20
C ASP A 205 3.06 -7.85 10.58
N THR A 206 2.42 -8.93 11.02
CA THR A 206 3.11 -10.16 11.42
C THR A 206 3.70 -10.91 10.24
N TYR A 207 2.98 -10.99 9.10
CA TYR A 207 3.30 -11.95 8.04
C TYR A 207 3.95 -11.38 6.78
N PHE A 208 3.75 -10.10 6.45
CA PHE A 208 4.37 -9.55 5.23
C PHE A 208 4.58 -8.03 5.21
N SER A 209 3.92 -7.25 6.06
CA SER A 209 3.95 -5.78 5.99
C SER A 209 4.62 -5.08 7.19
N GLY A 210 5.07 -5.83 8.20
CA GLY A 210 5.84 -5.27 9.31
C GLY A 210 7.29 -4.92 8.93
N PRO A 211 8.01 -4.16 9.77
CA PRO A 211 9.36 -3.67 9.48
C PRO A 211 10.35 -4.81 9.19
N GLN A 212 10.15 -6.00 9.77
CA GLN A 212 10.98 -7.18 9.54
C GLN A 212 11.00 -7.70 8.09
N PHE A 213 10.07 -7.25 7.25
CA PHE A 213 9.98 -7.61 5.84
C PHE A 213 10.62 -6.59 4.90
N PHE A 214 11.03 -5.43 5.40
CA PHE A 214 11.61 -4.36 4.58
C PHE A 214 13.01 -3.97 5.05
N ASP A 215 13.84 -3.60 4.08
CA ASP A 215 15.16 -3.01 4.32
C ASP A 215 15.09 -1.48 4.36
N CYS A 216 14.15 -0.88 3.62
CA CYS A 216 13.82 0.54 3.72
C CYS A 216 12.37 0.83 3.29
N LEU A 217 11.86 2.01 3.62
CA LEU A 217 10.52 2.49 3.27
C LEU A 217 10.58 3.88 2.63
N VAL A 218 9.93 4.04 1.48
CA VAL A 218 9.64 5.35 0.88
C VAL A 218 8.21 5.74 1.22
N TYR A 219 8.02 6.88 1.88
CA TYR A 219 6.72 7.41 2.25
C TYR A 219 6.43 8.70 1.47
N LEU A 220 5.44 8.64 0.58
CA LEU A 220 4.86 9.80 -0.10
C LEU A 220 3.79 10.43 0.78
N GLN A 221 4.21 11.34 1.65
CA GLN A 221 3.35 12.03 2.59
C GLN A 221 2.61 13.18 1.89
N ALA A 222 1.29 13.20 1.98
CA ALA A 222 0.53 14.39 1.60
C ALA A 222 0.67 15.45 2.70
N MET A 223 0.92 16.71 2.32
CA MET A 223 0.95 17.84 3.26
C MET A 223 -0.39 17.98 4.00
N GLU A 224 -1.49 17.74 3.29
CA GLU A 224 -2.83 17.69 3.86
C GLU A 224 -3.53 16.40 3.45
N LEU A 225 -4.19 15.76 4.41
CA LEU A 225 -4.91 14.51 4.17
C LEU A 225 -6.04 14.69 3.15
N GLY A 226 -6.67 15.87 3.10
CA GLY A 226 -7.77 16.19 2.18
C GLY A 226 -7.41 16.10 0.70
N TYR A 227 -6.12 16.20 0.32
CA TYR A 227 -5.70 16.12 -1.08
C TYR A 227 -6.05 14.79 -1.74
N VAL A 228 -6.26 13.72 -0.96
CA VAL A 228 -6.71 12.42 -1.50
C VAL A 228 -8.04 12.51 -2.25
N TYR A 229 -8.95 13.41 -1.84
CA TYR A 229 -10.22 13.64 -2.53
C TYR A 229 -9.98 14.28 -3.90
N ASP A 230 -9.15 15.32 -3.94
CA ASP A 230 -8.78 16.00 -5.19
C ASP A 230 -8.06 15.04 -6.14
N TRP A 231 -7.08 14.28 -5.63
CA TRP A 231 -6.31 13.35 -6.43
C TRP A 231 -7.14 12.21 -6.99
N ARG A 232 -8.15 11.74 -6.23
CA ARG A 232 -9.09 10.73 -6.71
C ARG A 232 -10.02 11.31 -7.77
N ASP A 233 -10.51 12.53 -7.59
CA ASP A 233 -11.34 13.19 -8.61
C ASP A 233 -10.58 13.40 -9.91
N GLU A 234 -9.33 13.86 -9.86
CA GLU A 234 -8.47 13.99 -11.05
C GLU A 234 -8.29 12.64 -11.79
N GLN A 235 -8.16 11.53 -11.06
CA GLN A 235 -8.09 10.21 -11.67
C GLN A 235 -9.38 9.85 -12.40
N GLU A 236 -10.53 10.12 -11.78
CA GLU A 236 -11.85 9.87 -12.39
C GLU A 236 -12.16 10.86 -13.53
N GLN A 237 -11.64 12.08 -13.50
CA GLN A 237 -11.67 13.02 -14.63
C GLN A 237 -10.90 12.45 -15.84
N ASN A 238 -9.75 11.83 -15.63
CA ASN A 238 -9.00 11.20 -16.72
C ASN A 238 -9.77 10.01 -17.34
N LEU A 239 -10.49 9.23 -16.52
CA LEU A 239 -11.35 8.15 -17.01
C LEU A 239 -12.55 8.71 -17.79
N ARG A 240 -13.18 9.80 -17.29
CA ARG A 240 -14.22 10.55 -18.00
C ARG A 240 -13.76 11.01 -19.37
N ASN A 241 -12.61 11.69 -19.43
CA ASN A 241 -12.04 12.21 -20.68
C ASN A 241 -11.67 11.09 -21.67
N ALA A 242 -11.36 9.90 -21.16
CA ALA A 242 -11.08 8.71 -21.96
C ALA A 242 -12.32 7.88 -22.33
N ASN A 243 -13.54 8.37 -22.02
CA ASN A 243 -14.81 7.65 -22.19
C ASN A 243 -14.81 6.25 -21.55
N LYS A 244 -14.13 6.10 -20.41
CA LYS A 244 -14.11 4.88 -19.61
C LYS A 244 -15.15 4.97 -18.49
N PRO A 245 -15.60 3.82 -17.94
CA PRO A 245 -16.38 3.81 -16.69
C PRO A 245 -15.67 4.63 -15.61
N HIS A 246 -16.42 5.50 -14.95
CA HIS A 246 -15.93 6.45 -13.97
C HIS A 246 -16.97 6.66 -12.87
N GLN A 247 -16.51 7.15 -11.72
CA GLN A 247 -17.35 7.43 -10.57
C GLN A 247 -17.90 8.86 -10.57
N THR A 248 -19.09 9.05 -10.00
CA THR A 248 -19.61 10.38 -9.67
C THR A 248 -18.85 11.01 -8.51
N LYS A 249 -19.06 12.31 -8.26
CA LYS A 249 -18.43 13.01 -7.13
C LYS A 249 -18.82 12.40 -5.79
N GLU A 250 -20.07 12.00 -5.64
CA GLU A 250 -20.61 11.37 -4.43
C GLU A 250 -19.99 9.98 -4.21
N GLU A 251 -19.86 9.20 -5.29
CA GLU A 251 -19.20 7.89 -5.27
C GLU A 251 -17.71 8.00 -4.93
N ILE A 252 -17.02 9.03 -5.44
CA ILE A 252 -15.63 9.33 -5.08
C ILE A 252 -15.51 9.64 -3.59
N ILE A 253 -16.39 10.50 -3.07
CA ILE A 253 -16.39 10.86 -1.64
C ILE A 253 -16.63 9.60 -0.81
N SER A 254 -17.64 8.78 -1.14
CA SER A 254 -17.93 7.54 -0.42
C SER A 254 -16.75 6.55 -0.48
N PHE A 255 -16.11 6.43 -1.65
CA PHE A 255 -14.94 5.58 -1.84
C PHE A 255 -13.79 6.02 -0.93
N VAL A 256 -13.43 7.30 -0.98
CA VAL A 256 -12.30 7.85 -0.21
C VAL A 256 -12.58 7.77 1.29
N LYS A 257 -13.81 8.04 1.73
CA LYS A 257 -14.22 7.93 3.14
C LYS A 257 -13.95 6.54 3.73
N ASN A 258 -14.11 5.48 2.93
CA ASN A 258 -13.79 4.11 3.36
C ASN A 258 -12.30 3.95 3.71
N TYR A 259 -11.37 4.56 2.96
CA TYR A 259 -9.94 4.51 3.28
C TYR A 259 -9.53 5.52 4.36
N MET A 260 -10.32 6.59 4.52
CA MET A 260 -10.03 7.68 5.43
C MET A 260 -9.93 7.22 6.89
N VAL A 261 -10.75 6.24 7.31
CA VAL A 261 -10.66 5.67 8.66
C VAL A 261 -9.25 5.12 8.95
N ALA A 262 -8.63 4.43 7.99
CA ALA A 262 -7.29 3.89 8.17
C ALA A 262 -6.23 5.00 8.12
N TYR A 263 -6.44 6.03 7.29
CA TYR A 263 -5.54 7.19 7.27
C TYR A 263 -5.51 7.93 8.59
N GLU A 264 -6.67 8.16 9.20
CA GLU A 264 -6.80 8.85 10.48
C GLU A 264 -6.18 8.06 11.63
N LEU A 265 -6.33 6.73 11.63
CA LEU A 265 -5.78 5.85 12.65
C LEU A 265 -4.25 5.70 12.53
N TYR A 266 -3.74 5.42 11.32
CA TYR A 266 -2.41 4.83 11.17
C TYR A 266 -1.35 5.75 10.53
N LEU A 267 -1.73 6.84 9.84
CA LEU A 267 -0.73 7.81 9.35
C LEU A 267 -0.04 8.61 10.45
N PRO A 268 -0.72 9.05 11.53
CA PRO A 268 -0.06 9.81 12.59
C PRO A 268 1.17 9.10 13.19
N PRO A 269 1.12 7.82 13.60
CA PRO A 269 2.32 7.13 14.09
C PRO A 269 3.39 6.96 12.99
N LEU A 270 3.01 6.57 11.77
CA LEU A 270 3.97 6.46 10.64
C LEU A 270 4.71 7.77 10.36
N THR A 271 4.02 8.91 10.53
CA THR A 271 4.58 10.24 10.28
C THR A 271 5.46 10.73 11.44
N SER A 272 5.04 10.48 12.68
CA SER A 272 5.72 11.03 13.87
C SER A 272 6.83 10.13 14.42
N GLN A 273 6.69 8.81 14.29
CA GLN A 273 7.60 7.81 14.85
C GLN A 273 8.42 7.11 13.76
N GLY A 274 7.93 7.11 12.51
CA GLY A 274 8.47 6.30 11.45
C GLY A 274 8.01 4.84 11.51
N PHE A 275 8.46 4.03 10.57
CA PHE A 275 8.07 2.64 10.40
C PHE A 275 9.03 1.65 11.07
N PHE A 276 10.31 2.02 11.19
CA PHE A 276 11.34 1.14 11.75
C PHE A 276 11.61 1.52 13.20
N ASP A 277 11.34 0.60 14.12
CA ASP A 277 11.44 0.86 15.56
C ASP A 277 12.83 1.39 15.98
N THR A 278 13.89 0.72 15.55
CA THR A 278 15.28 1.01 15.99
C THR A 278 16.24 1.30 14.83
N ARG A 279 15.83 1.08 13.59
CA ARG A 279 16.70 1.24 12.41
C ARG A 279 16.56 2.65 11.82
N GLN A 280 17.45 3.53 12.24
CA GLN A 280 17.55 4.88 11.69
C GLN A 280 18.04 4.89 10.24
N GLY A 281 17.65 5.91 9.51
CA GLY A 281 18.05 6.14 8.13
C GLY A 281 17.40 5.20 7.12
N ARG A 282 16.37 4.44 7.55
CA ARG A 282 15.70 3.43 6.74
C ARG A 282 14.34 3.88 6.22
N GLN A 283 13.86 5.06 6.61
CA GLN A 283 12.68 5.67 6.02
C GLN A 283 13.03 6.98 5.31
N LEU A 284 12.58 7.14 4.06
CA LEU A 284 12.60 8.40 3.33
C LEU A 284 11.16 8.91 3.18
N THR A 285 10.86 10.03 3.81
CA THR A 285 9.60 10.74 3.65
C THR A 285 9.76 11.84 2.60
N LEU A 286 8.89 11.86 1.59
CA LEU A 286 8.74 12.94 0.61
C LEU A 286 7.39 13.63 0.86
N THR A 287 7.42 14.86 1.34
CA THR A 287 6.21 15.65 1.60
C THR A 287 5.73 16.29 0.30
N LEU A 288 4.46 16.10 -0.03
CA LEU A 288 3.84 16.48 -1.30
C LEU A 288 2.80 17.58 -1.13
N ASP A 289 2.84 18.58 -2.02
CA ASP A 289 1.75 19.56 -2.17
C ASP A 289 0.54 18.97 -2.93
N LYS A 290 -0.52 19.77 -3.08
CA LYS A 290 -1.73 19.39 -3.83
C LYS A 290 -1.46 18.99 -5.29
N ASN A 291 -0.43 19.55 -5.92
CA ASN A 291 -0.02 19.22 -7.29
C ASN A 291 0.95 18.03 -7.35
N ARG A 292 1.20 17.37 -6.21
CA ARG A 292 2.17 16.28 -6.04
C ARG A 292 3.62 16.74 -6.27
N ASN A 293 3.97 18.01 -6.11
CA ASN A 293 5.36 18.44 -6.07
C ASN A 293 5.97 18.13 -4.70
N ILE A 294 7.29 17.89 -4.67
CA ILE A 294 8.03 17.73 -3.41
C ILE A 294 8.17 19.11 -2.76
N LEU A 295 7.64 19.26 -1.55
CA LEU A 295 7.89 20.42 -0.68
C LEU A 295 9.12 20.22 0.20
N GLY A 296 9.39 18.98 0.59
CA GLY A 296 10.52 18.60 1.42
C GLY A 296 10.80 17.11 1.39
N SER A 297 12.00 16.73 1.81
CA SER A 297 12.37 15.32 2.01
C SER A 297 13.09 15.16 3.34
N GLN A 298 12.75 14.12 4.09
CA GLN A 298 13.38 13.79 5.37
C GLN A 298 13.75 12.31 5.39
N VAL A 299 14.94 12.02 5.90
CA VAL A 299 15.36 10.66 6.21
C VAL A 299 15.24 10.46 7.72
N ILE A 300 14.54 9.39 8.13
CA ILE A 300 14.28 9.00 9.51
C ILE A 300 14.89 7.62 9.74
#